data_AF-A0A7S0KCA3-F1
#
_entry.id   AF-A0A7S0KCA3-F1
#
_cell.length_a   1.000
_cell.length_b   1.000
_cell.length_c   1.000
_cell.angle_alpha   90.00
_cell.angle_beta   90.00
_cell.angle_gamma   90.00
#
_symmetry.space_group_name_H-M   'P 1'
#
loop_
_entity.id
_entity.type
_entity.pdbx_description
1 polymer ?
#
loop_
_entity_poly.entity_id
_entity_poly.type
_entity_poly.pdbx_seq_one_letter_code
_entity_poly.pdbx_strand_id
1 'polypeptide(L)'
;VDVASGRSTSPPGEKPKPGKTRHQLERRWAPFDASERDAMDALVRIVVERVDELLDAHLETQADWAPDAPNQRESDAVAGVIVYLDGILRASSVVVPKRNARELAAHVFEHVAARTVRALLDNQDKSGGGTTVKKFTAFAVRNLDLDVSALEAFADSMTVELAKDDYTRQAAAASGGGAGGGGGS
;
A
#
# COMPACT_ATOMS: atom_id res chain seq x y z
N VAL A 1 57.06 0.92 27.14
CA VAL A 1 58.13 1.91 26.93
C VAL A 1 58.90 1.44 25.71
N ASP A 2 58.65 2.03 24.55
CA ASP A 2 59.73 2.52 23.69
C ASP A 2 59.15 3.34 22.53
N VAL A 3 59.83 4.45 22.28
CA VAL A 3 59.54 5.46 21.27
C VAL A 3 60.65 5.30 20.22
N ALA A 4 60.30 5.21 18.94
CA ALA A 4 61.25 5.54 17.89
C ALA A 4 60.55 6.10 16.66
N SER A 5 60.92 7.35 16.40
CA SER A 5 60.53 8.25 15.33
C SER A 5 61.08 7.80 13.97
N GLY A 6 60.35 8.12 12.90
CA GLY A 6 60.83 8.04 11.51
C GLY A 6 60.15 9.10 10.65
N ARG A 7 60.86 10.20 10.38
CA ARG A 7 60.47 11.30 9.47
C ARG A 7 60.94 11.02 8.04
N SER A 8 60.33 11.77 7.10
CA SER A 8 60.82 12.10 5.74
C SER A 8 60.50 11.04 4.68
N THR A 9 60.06 11.33 3.45
CA THR A 9 60.14 12.50 2.57
C THR A 9 58.97 12.44 1.56
N SER A 10 58.42 13.58 1.13
CA SER A 10 57.68 13.67 -0.14
C SER A 10 58.58 14.33 -1.19
N PRO A 11 58.54 13.87 -2.45
CA PRO A 11 58.82 14.74 -3.58
C PRO A 11 57.59 14.89 -4.52
N PRO A 12 57.64 15.90 -5.41
CA PRO A 12 56.44 16.60 -5.89
C PRO A 12 56.05 16.22 -7.33
N GLY A 13 54.79 16.53 -7.67
CA GLY A 13 54.43 16.87 -9.03
C GLY A 13 53.80 15.75 -9.86
N GLU A 14 52.53 15.46 -9.60
CA GLU A 14 51.65 14.95 -10.65
C GLU A 14 50.37 15.79 -10.66
N LYS A 15 50.15 16.52 -11.74
CA LYS A 15 48.95 17.34 -11.92
C LYS A 15 47.74 16.40 -12.00
N PRO A 16 46.72 16.52 -11.14
CA PRO A 16 45.52 15.72 -11.30
C PRO A 16 44.78 16.17 -12.56
N LYS A 17 44.54 15.23 -13.48
CA LYS A 17 43.63 15.40 -14.62
C LYS A 17 42.24 15.80 -14.08
N PRO A 18 41.53 16.76 -14.70
CA PRO A 18 40.17 17.13 -14.26
C PRO A 18 39.20 16.06 -14.77
N GLY A 19 39.15 14.93 -14.06
CA GLY A 19 38.28 13.80 -14.35
C GLY A 19 37.21 13.69 -13.28
N LYS A 20 35.98 14.04 -13.66
CA LYS A 20 34.70 13.82 -12.96
C LYS A 20 34.47 14.71 -11.74
N THR A 21 33.66 15.73 -11.99
CA THR A 21 32.95 16.55 -11.01
C THR A 21 32.43 15.70 -9.85
N ARG A 22 32.70 16.24 -8.67
CA ARG A 22 32.37 15.85 -7.29
C ARG A 22 30.85 15.79 -7.02
N HIS A 23 30.07 15.28 -7.98
CA HIS A 23 28.61 15.27 -8.00
C HIS A 23 28.00 13.85 -7.92
N GLN A 24 28.75 12.85 -7.49
CA GLN A 24 28.19 11.51 -7.26
C GLN A 24 28.39 11.08 -5.81
N LEU A 25 27.27 10.78 -5.16
CA LEU A 25 27.07 10.48 -3.73
C LEU A 25 27.13 11.68 -2.78
N GLU A 26 26.26 12.68 -2.99
CA GLU A 26 25.51 13.17 -1.84
C GLU A 26 24.64 12.01 -1.35
N ARG A 27 25.17 11.17 -0.45
CA ARG A 27 24.34 10.21 0.29
C ARG A 27 23.34 11.05 1.07
N ARG A 28 22.07 11.03 0.65
CA ARG A 28 20.96 11.60 1.43
C ARG A 28 21.12 11.12 2.86
N TRP A 29 21.44 12.03 3.77
CA TRP A 29 21.49 11.71 5.19
C TRP A 29 20.07 11.44 5.65
N ALA A 30 19.76 10.16 5.88
CA ALA A 30 18.43 9.71 6.21
C ALA A 30 18.53 8.64 7.32
N PRO A 31 18.88 9.04 8.55
CA PRO A 31 19.21 8.12 9.64
C PRO A 31 18.01 7.30 10.13
N PHE A 32 16.78 7.69 9.76
CA PHE A 32 15.54 7.05 10.18
C PHE A 32 14.84 6.23 9.09
N ASP A 33 15.41 6.12 7.88
CA ASP A 33 14.78 5.37 6.77
C ASP A 33 14.50 3.91 7.13
N ALA A 34 15.36 3.28 7.95
CA ALA A 34 15.12 1.93 8.45
C ALA A 34 13.92 1.88 9.39
N SER A 35 13.85 2.80 10.36
CA SER A 35 12.74 2.88 11.31
C SER A 35 11.41 3.23 10.62
N GLU A 36 11.43 4.06 9.58
CA GLU A 36 10.24 4.38 8.80
C GLU A 36 9.71 3.15 8.07
N ARG A 37 10.60 2.37 7.43
CA ARG A 37 10.22 1.11 6.78
C ARG A 37 9.65 0.10 7.77
N ASP A 38 10.33 -0.11 8.90
CA ASP A 38 9.87 -1.04 9.93
C ASP A 38 8.48 -0.65 10.49
N ALA A 39 8.24 0.66 10.65
CA ALA A 39 6.94 1.17 11.08
C ALA A 39 5.86 0.96 10.00
N MET A 40 6.20 1.11 8.72
CA MET A 40 5.28 0.81 7.62
C MET A 40 4.96 -0.67 7.50
N ASP A 41 5.96 -1.55 7.63
CA ASP A 41 5.75 -3.00 7.64
C ASP A 41 4.86 -3.42 8.81
N ALA A 42 5.08 -2.83 9.99
CA ALA A 42 4.22 -3.07 11.15
C ALA A 42 2.78 -2.57 10.93
N LEU A 43 2.60 -1.41 10.30
CA LEU A 43 1.28 -0.87 9.99
C LEU A 43 0.53 -1.76 8.99
N VAL A 44 1.19 -2.16 7.90
CA VAL A 44 0.61 -3.09 6.91
C VAL A 44 0.19 -4.38 7.61
N ARG A 45 1.06 -4.96 8.44
CA ARG A 45 0.77 -6.19 9.18
C ARG A 45 -0.46 -6.05 10.08
N ILE A 46 -0.56 -5.00 10.89
CA ILE A 46 -1.70 -4.79 11.79
C ILE A 46 -3.02 -4.64 11.02
N VAL A 47 -2.99 -3.90 9.91
CA VAL A 47 -4.18 -3.69 9.09
C VAL A 47 -4.62 -4.98 8.41
N VAL A 48 -3.67 -5.73 7.88
CA VAL A 48 -3.92 -7.05 7.25
C VAL A 48 -4.46 -8.05 8.28
N GLU A 49 -3.85 -8.16 9.46
CA GLU A 49 -4.32 -9.04 10.55
C GLU A 49 -5.78 -8.70 10.90
N ARG A 50 -6.12 -7.41 11.00
CA ARG A 50 -7.50 -7.00 11.31
C ARG A 50 -8.48 -7.27 10.17
N VAL A 51 -8.05 -7.13 8.92
CA VAL A 51 -8.85 -7.50 7.74
C VAL A 51 -9.12 -9.00 7.74
N ASP A 52 -8.13 -9.83 8.02
CA ASP A 52 -8.30 -11.29 8.11
C ASP A 52 -9.33 -11.66 9.18
N GLU A 53 -9.28 -11.05 10.36
CA GLU A 53 -10.28 -11.28 11.42
C GLU A 53 -11.71 -10.95 10.97
N LEU A 54 -11.89 -9.83 10.25
CA LEU A 54 -13.21 -9.41 9.74
C LEU A 54 -13.74 -10.35 8.66
N LEU A 55 -12.86 -10.82 7.76
CA LEU A 55 -13.24 -11.74 6.69
C LEU A 55 -13.49 -13.16 7.22
N ASP A 56 -12.68 -13.65 8.17
CA ASP A 56 -12.81 -15.01 8.71
C ASP A 56 -14.12 -15.20 9.46
N ALA A 57 -14.57 -14.20 10.22
CA ALA A 57 -15.88 -14.24 10.88
C ALA A 57 -17.03 -14.50 9.89
N HIS A 58 -16.90 -14.06 8.64
CA HIS A 58 -17.90 -14.29 7.61
C HIS A 58 -17.72 -15.61 6.88
N LEU A 59 -16.49 -15.93 6.49
CA LEU A 59 -16.16 -17.14 5.74
C LEU A 59 -16.48 -18.42 6.52
N GLU A 60 -16.40 -18.39 7.85
CA GLU A 60 -16.78 -19.52 8.71
C GLU A 60 -18.29 -19.78 8.75
N THR A 61 -19.12 -18.77 8.43
CA THR A 61 -20.58 -18.90 8.39
C THR A 61 -21.12 -19.31 7.02
N GLN A 62 -20.30 -19.27 5.97
CA GLN A 62 -20.69 -19.56 4.58
C GLN A 62 -20.27 -20.97 4.13
N ALA A 63 -20.43 -21.97 5.00
CA ALA A 63 -19.91 -23.33 4.79
C ALA A 63 -20.31 -23.97 3.43
N ASP A 64 -21.50 -23.65 2.92
CA ASP A 64 -22.04 -24.25 1.69
C ASP A 64 -22.29 -23.28 0.53
N TRP A 65 -21.88 -22.00 0.60
CA TRP A 65 -22.12 -20.97 -0.45
C TRP A 65 -23.49 -21.16 -1.17
N ALA A 66 -24.51 -21.38 -0.36
CA ALA A 66 -25.85 -21.74 -0.80
C ALA A 66 -26.89 -20.95 0.00
N PRO A 67 -26.87 -19.61 -0.08
CA PRO A 67 -27.87 -18.81 0.59
C PRO A 67 -29.25 -19.10 -0.01
N ASP A 68 -30.29 -19.10 0.83
CA ASP A 68 -31.67 -19.36 0.41
C ASP A 68 -32.21 -18.28 -0.54
N ALA A 69 -31.66 -17.07 -0.46
CA ALA A 69 -32.00 -15.92 -1.30
C ALA A 69 -30.76 -15.01 -1.53
N PRO A 70 -30.72 -14.24 -2.62
CA PRO A 70 -29.65 -13.27 -2.84
C PRO A 70 -29.78 -12.09 -1.86
N ASN A 71 -28.64 -11.54 -1.45
CA ASN A 71 -28.56 -10.33 -0.65
C ASN A 71 -29.01 -9.12 -1.48
N GLN A 72 -29.47 -8.07 -0.79
CA GLN A 72 -29.78 -6.79 -1.42
C GLN A 72 -28.56 -5.88 -1.56
N ARG A 73 -27.51 -6.15 -0.78
CA ARG A 73 -26.27 -5.38 -0.65
C ARG A 73 -25.09 -6.30 -0.40
N GLU A 74 -23.89 -5.73 -0.33
CA GLU A 74 -22.70 -6.41 0.14
C GLU A 74 -22.90 -7.09 1.50
N SER A 75 -22.11 -8.11 1.77
CA SER A 75 -22.07 -8.82 3.03
C SER A 75 -21.63 -7.91 4.17
N ASP A 76 -22.13 -8.18 5.38
CA ASP A 76 -21.74 -7.44 6.59
C ASP A 76 -20.21 -7.47 6.82
N ALA A 77 -19.55 -8.54 6.36
CA ALA A 77 -18.11 -8.69 6.39
C ALA A 77 -17.42 -7.63 5.53
N VAL A 78 -17.84 -7.54 4.27
CA VAL A 78 -17.28 -6.59 3.31
C VAL A 78 -17.62 -5.16 3.72
N ALA A 79 -18.85 -4.90 4.17
CA ALA A 79 -19.22 -3.61 4.74
C ALA A 79 -18.31 -3.24 5.93
N GLY A 80 -18.05 -4.19 6.83
CA GLY A 80 -17.14 -4.01 7.97
C GLY A 80 -15.69 -3.72 7.56
N VAL A 81 -15.18 -4.46 6.56
CA VAL A 81 -13.85 -4.21 5.98
C VAL A 81 -13.79 -2.82 5.36
N ILE A 82 -14.79 -2.40 4.58
CA ILE A 82 -14.84 -1.07 3.97
C ILE A 82 -14.80 0.02 5.04
N VAL A 83 -15.64 -0.07 6.08
CA VAL A 83 -15.67 0.92 7.18
C VAL A 83 -14.32 0.99 7.89
N TYR A 84 -13.72 -0.16 8.20
CA TYR A 84 -12.41 -0.21 8.84
C TYR A 84 -11.32 0.44 7.98
N LEU A 85 -11.26 0.05 6.70
CA LEU A 85 -10.25 0.54 5.77
C LEU A 85 -10.43 2.01 5.41
N ASP A 86 -11.67 2.51 5.29
CA ASP A 86 -11.94 3.93 5.07
C ASP A 86 -11.35 4.77 6.21
N GLY A 87 -11.59 4.36 7.46
CA GLY A 87 -11.04 5.02 8.64
C GLY A 87 -9.51 5.02 8.65
N ILE A 88 -8.88 3.86 8.41
CA ILE A 88 -7.43 3.72 8.41
C ILE A 88 -6.79 4.51 7.26
N LEU A 89 -7.27 4.34 6.03
CA LEU A 89 -6.63 4.95 4.86
C LEU A 89 -6.82 6.46 4.84
N ARG A 90 -7.98 6.99 5.30
CA ARG A 90 -8.16 8.44 5.47
C ARG A 90 -7.22 8.99 6.55
N ALA A 91 -7.10 8.31 7.68
CA ALA A 91 -6.15 8.74 8.71
C ALA A 91 -4.71 8.74 8.16
N SER A 92 -4.28 7.65 7.52
CA SER A 92 -2.97 7.52 6.89
C SER A 92 -2.71 8.60 5.84
N SER A 93 -3.71 8.98 5.04
CA SER A 93 -3.55 10.04 4.03
C SER A 93 -3.16 11.40 4.62
N VAL A 94 -3.46 11.62 5.90
CA VAL A 94 -3.16 12.85 6.64
C VAL A 94 -1.86 12.73 7.44
N VAL A 95 -1.60 11.57 8.06
CA VAL A 95 -0.52 11.45 9.07
C VAL A 95 0.78 10.83 8.57
N VAL A 96 0.77 10.04 7.49
CA VAL A 96 1.99 9.44 6.92
C VAL A 96 2.38 10.10 5.59
N PRO A 97 3.65 9.98 5.14
CA PRO A 97 4.02 10.39 3.80
C PRO A 97 3.10 9.77 2.74
N LYS A 98 2.67 10.55 1.75
CA LYS A 98 1.71 10.09 0.71
C LYS A 98 2.12 8.81 0.00
N ARG A 99 3.41 8.67 -0.28
CA ARG A 99 3.97 7.45 -0.85
C ARG A 99 3.58 6.25 0.01
N ASN A 100 3.76 6.36 1.32
CA ASN A 100 3.50 5.30 2.28
C ASN A 100 2.00 5.04 2.44
N ALA A 101 1.15 6.08 2.37
CA ALA A 101 -0.30 5.91 2.37
C ALA A 101 -0.80 5.14 1.12
N ARG A 102 -0.22 5.43 -0.05
CA ARG A 102 -0.52 4.69 -1.30
C ARG A 102 0.00 3.27 -1.26
N GLU A 103 1.19 3.08 -0.73
CA GLU A 103 1.80 1.77 -0.54
C GLU A 103 0.96 0.91 0.41
N LEU A 104 0.52 1.47 1.55
CA LEU A 104 -0.43 0.81 2.45
C LEU A 104 -1.73 0.42 1.74
N ALA A 105 -2.34 1.34 0.99
CA ALA A 105 -3.58 1.06 0.26
C ALA A 105 -3.38 -0.08 -0.76
N ALA A 106 -2.30 -0.05 -1.54
CA ALA A 106 -1.99 -1.08 -2.52
C ALA A 106 -1.83 -2.46 -1.86
N HIS A 107 -1.03 -2.55 -0.79
CA HIS A 107 -0.82 -3.81 -0.07
C HIS A 107 -2.11 -4.37 0.51
N VAL A 108 -2.94 -3.51 1.10
CA VAL A 108 -4.17 -3.97 1.76
C VAL A 108 -5.24 -4.38 0.75
N PHE A 109 -5.39 -3.64 -0.37
CA PHE A 109 -6.32 -4.05 -1.43
C PHE A 109 -5.88 -5.35 -2.11
N GLU A 110 -4.58 -5.51 -2.37
CA GLU A 110 -4.02 -6.76 -2.87
C GLU A 110 -4.30 -7.92 -1.90
N HIS A 111 -4.12 -7.71 -0.60
CA HIS A 111 -4.41 -8.71 0.43
C HIS A 111 -5.89 -9.08 0.46
N VAL A 112 -6.80 -8.11 0.46
CA VAL A 112 -8.26 -8.36 0.42
C VAL A 112 -8.63 -9.18 -0.82
N ALA A 113 -8.12 -8.81 -2.00
CA ALA A 113 -8.39 -9.56 -3.24
C ALA A 113 -7.86 -11.00 -3.16
N ALA A 114 -6.61 -11.18 -2.72
CA ALA A 114 -6.00 -12.49 -2.55
C ALA A 114 -6.78 -13.35 -1.54
N ARG A 115 -7.26 -12.75 -0.45
CA ARG A 115 -8.01 -13.44 0.60
C ARG A 115 -9.39 -13.88 0.13
N THR A 116 -10.10 -13.02 -0.61
CA THR A 116 -11.39 -13.34 -1.23
C THR A 116 -11.23 -14.49 -2.23
N VAL A 117 -10.23 -14.44 -3.12
CA VAL A 117 -9.95 -15.52 -4.07
C VAL A 117 -9.60 -16.81 -3.34
N ARG A 118 -8.73 -16.74 -2.33
CA ARG A 118 -8.34 -17.92 -1.53
C ARG A 118 -9.55 -18.57 -0.87
N ALA A 119 -10.50 -17.79 -0.36
CA ALA A 119 -11.71 -18.33 0.26
C ALA A 119 -12.59 -19.16 -0.68
N LEU A 120 -12.57 -18.82 -1.98
CA LEU A 120 -13.26 -19.56 -3.04
C LEU A 120 -12.51 -20.85 -3.42
N LEU A 121 -11.17 -20.84 -3.31
CA LEU A 121 -10.31 -21.97 -3.67
C LEU A 121 -10.12 -22.99 -2.52
N ASP A 122 -10.15 -22.52 -1.27
CA ASP A 122 -9.96 -23.38 -0.09
C ASP A 122 -11.18 -24.27 0.10
N ASN A 123 -11.09 -25.48 -0.46
CA ASN A 123 -11.97 -26.64 -0.27
C ASN A 123 -11.51 -27.55 0.88
N GLN A 124 -10.62 -27.05 1.74
CA GLN A 124 -10.10 -27.84 2.86
C GLN A 124 -11.04 -27.78 4.05
N ASP A 125 -11.60 -28.94 4.38
CA ASP A 125 -12.19 -29.20 5.67
C ASP A 125 -11.11 -29.03 6.77
N LYS A 126 -11.32 -28.08 7.69
CA LYS A 126 -10.46 -27.88 8.88
C LYS A 126 -10.43 -29.14 9.77
N SER A 127 -11.27 -30.15 9.52
CA SER A 127 -11.34 -31.42 10.24
C SER A 127 -10.45 -32.57 9.68
N GLY A 128 -9.60 -32.33 8.68
CA GLY A 128 -8.62 -33.33 8.24
C GLY A 128 -9.21 -34.53 7.47
N GLY A 129 -10.35 -34.33 6.80
CA GLY A 129 -11.13 -35.38 6.15
C GLY A 129 -11.58 -35.08 4.72
N GLY A 130 -10.66 -34.70 3.83
CA GLY A 130 -10.89 -34.70 2.38
C GLY A 130 -11.30 -33.35 1.76
N THR A 131 -11.17 -33.29 0.42
CA THR A 131 -11.55 -32.14 -0.40
C THR A 131 -13.08 -32.07 -0.50
N THR A 132 -13.70 -31.23 0.31
CA THR A 132 -15.16 -31.01 0.23
C THR A 132 -15.45 -30.08 -0.93
N VAL A 133 -16.21 -30.55 -1.92
CA VAL A 133 -16.70 -29.69 -3.00
C VAL A 133 -17.72 -28.73 -2.40
N LYS A 134 -17.36 -27.46 -2.21
CA LYS A 134 -18.32 -26.41 -1.82
C LYS A 134 -19.42 -26.32 -2.86
N LYS A 135 -20.68 -26.39 -2.44
CA LYS A 135 -21.82 -26.12 -3.31
C LYS A 135 -21.79 -24.64 -3.68
N PHE A 136 -21.92 -24.31 -4.96
CA PHE A 136 -22.03 -22.92 -5.41
C PHE A 136 -23.38 -22.73 -6.09
N THR A 137 -24.16 -21.77 -5.59
CA THR A 137 -25.46 -21.39 -6.17
C THR A 137 -25.35 -20.08 -6.95
N ALA A 138 -26.29 -19.84 -7.87
CA ALA A 138 -26.36 -18.55 -8.57
C ALA A 138 -26.54 -17.36 -7.61
N PHE A 139 -27.20 -17.56 -6.47
CA PHE A 139 -27.35 -16.53 -5.43
C PHE A 139 -26.02 -16.25 -4.73
N ALA A 140 -25.19 -17.26 -4.50
CA ALA A 140 -23.85 -17.05 -3.93
C ALA A 140 -22.95 -16.27 -4.89
N VAL A 141 -23.01 -16.58 -6.19
CA VAL A 141 -22.29 -15.79 -7.22
C VAL A 141 -22.78 -14.35 -7.23
N ARG A 142 -24.10 -14.13 -7.14
CA ARG A 142 -24.66 -12.77 -7.06
C ARG A 142 -24.22 -12.02 -5.80
N ASN A 143 -24.12 -12.69 -4.66
CA ASN A 143 -23.64 -12.07 -3.42
C ASN A 143 -22.15 -11.72 -3.51
N LEU A 144 -21.34 -12.60 -4.11
CA LEU A 144 -19.94 -12.31 -4.37
C LEU A 144 -19.76 -11.11 -5.30
N ASP A 145 -20.61 -10.99 -6.33
CA ASP A 145 -20.62 -9.84 -7.24
C ASP A 145 -20.94 -8.52 -6.52
N LEU A 146 -21.88 -8.53 -5.56
CA LEU A 146 -22.17 -7.38 -4.71
C LEU A 146 -20.96 -6.99 -3.85
N ASP A 147 -20.32 -7.98 -3.24
CA ASP A 147 -19.13 -7.81 -2.40
C ASP A 147 -17.96 -7.20 -3.19
N VAL A 148 -17.66 -7.78 -4.35
CA VAL A 148 -16.58 -7.30 -5.23
C VAL A 148 -16.89 -5.90 -5.74
N SER A 149 -18.13 -5.64 -6.20
CA SER A 149 -18.54 -4.32 -6.69
C SER A 149 -18.39 -3.24 -5.61
N ALA A 150 -18.71 -3.56 -4.36
CA ALA A 150 -18.57 -2.63 -3.24
C ALA A 150 -17.09 -2.34 -2.93
N LEU A 151 -16.23 -3.37 -2.95
CA LEU A 151 -14.78 -3.23 -2.75
C LEU A 151 -14.12 -2.41 -3.88
N GLU A 152 -14.52 -2.64 -5.14
CA GLU A 152 -14.02 -1.90 -6.30
C GLU A 152 -14.42 -0.42 -6.22
N ALA A 153 -15.70 -0.13 -5.96
CA ALA A 153 -16.18 1.24 -5.78
C ALA A 153 -15.45 1.96 -4.64
N PHE A 154 -15.16 1.26 -3.55
CA PHE A 154 -14.36 1.79 -2.45
C PHE A 154 -12.92 2.08 -2.88
N ALA A 155 -12.25 1.14 -3.57
CA ALA A 155 -10.89 1.32 -4.06
C ALA A 155 -10.76 2.50 -5.03
N ASP A 156 -11.73 2.68 -5.93
CA ASP A 156 -11.82 3.84 -6.83
C ASP A 156 -11.93 5.15 -6.05
N SER A 157 -12.81 5.19 -5.04
CA SER A 157 -12.98 6.37 -4.19
C SER A 157 -11.69 6.73 -3.45
N MET A 158 -10.95 5.73 -2.97
CA MET A 158 -9.68 5.92 -2.27
C MET A 158 -8.55 6.36 -3.20
N THR A 159 -8.56 5.90 -4.45
CA THR A 159 -7.61 6.34 -5.47
C THR A 159 -7.71 7.86 -5.68
N VAL A 160 -8.93 8.39 -5.75
CA VAL A 160 -9.17 9.84 -5.85
C VAL A 160 -8.70 10.56 -4.58
N GLU A 161 -9.05 10.05 -3.40
CA GLU A 161 -8.68 10.63 -2.10
C GLU A 161 -7.16 10.76 -1.95
N LEU A 162 -6.42 9.69 -2.21
CA LEU A 162 -4.97 9.62 -2.07
C LEU A 162 -4.21 10.44 -3.13
N ALA A 163 -4.90 10.93 -4.16
CA ALA A 163 -4.35 11.75 -5.24
C ALA A 163 -4.61 13.26 -5.11
N LYS A 164 -5.49 13.72 -4.20
CA LYS A 164 -6.01 15.11 -4.12
C LYS A 164 -4.93 16.22 -4.18
N ASP A 165 -3.79 16.00 -3.55
CA ASP A 165 -2.74 17.00 -3.49
C ASP A 165 -1.79 17.02 -4.71
N ASP A 166 -1.71 15.91 -5.45
CA ASP A 166 -0.90 15.84 -6.67
C ASP A 166 -1.56 16.68 -7.77
N TYR A 167 -2.90 16.63 -7.85
CA TYR A 167 -3.69 17.51 -8.72
C TYR A 167 -3.52 18.98 -8.36
N THR A 168 -3.54 19.31 -7.07
CA THR A 168 -3.38 20.70 -6.61
C THR A 168 -1.98 21.24 -6.93
N ARG A 169 -0.93 20.42 -6.79
CA ARG A 169 0.45 20.80 -7.18
C ARG A 169 0.63 20.90 -8.69
N GLN A 170 0.06 19.98 -9.47
CA GLN A 170 0.14 20.04 -10.94
C GLN A 170 -0.62 21.25 -11.50
N ALA A 171 -1.79 21.58 -10.95
CA ALA A 171 -2.55 22.77 -11.33
C ALA A 171 -1.80 24.06 -10.97
N ALA A 172 -1.15 24.12 -9.81
CA ALA A 172 -0.32 25.26 -9.41
C ALA A 172 0.98 25.39 -10.25
N ALA A 173 1.60 24.27 -10.63
CA ALA A 173 2.77 24.27 -11.51
C ALA A 173 2.41 24.68 -12.95
N ALA A 174 1.23 24.29 -13.43
CA ALA A 174 0.71 24.69 -14.74
C ALA A 174 0.33 26.17 -14.82
N SER A 175 -0.13 26.77 -13.72
CA SER A 175 -0.47 28.20 -13.65
C SER A 175 0.73 29.12 -13.39
N GLY A 176 1.85 28.60 -12.87
CA GLY A 176 3.08 29.36 -12.58
C GLY A 176 4.06 29.52 -13.75
N GLY A 177 3.80 28.93 -14.92
CA GLY A 177 4.72 28.89 -16.07
C GLY A 177 4.60 30.05 -17.08
N GLY A 178 3.75 31.05 -16.84
CA GLY A 178 3.41 32.08 -17.83
C GLY A 178 3.55 33.51 -17.33
N ALA A 179 4.76 33.94 -16.94
CA ALA A 179 5.04 35.36 -16.73
C ALA A 179 6.53 35.66 -16.97
N GLY A 180 6.87 36.06 -18.20
CA GLY A 180 8.24 36.45 -18.53
C GLY A 180 8.46 36.73 -20.00
N GLY A 181 7.67 37.61 -20.60
CA GLY A 181 7.92 38.07 -21.96
C GLY A 181 7.02 39.24 -22.36
N GLY A 182 7.59 40.43 -22.46
CA GLY A 182 6.99 41.57 -23.15
C GLY A 182 6.99 42.87 -22.36
N GLY A 183 7.76 43.85 -22.84
CA GLY A 183 7.68 45.22 -22.34
C GLY A 183 8.85 46.09 -22.77
N GLY A 184 9.05 46.22 -24.09
CA GLY A 184 9.90 47.27 -24.64
C GLY A 184 9.15 48.60 -24.68
N SER A 185 9.86 49.68 -24.36
CA SER A 185 9.71 51.04 -24.91
C SER A 185 11.00 51.79 -24.63
#